data_AF-A0A9Q0YK87-F1
#
_entry.id   AF-A0A9Q0YK87-F1
#
_cell.length_a   1.000
_cell.length_b   1.000
_cell.length_c   1.000
_cell.angle_alpha   90.00
_cell.angle_beta   90.00
_cell.angle_gamma   90.00
#
_symmetry.space_group_name_H-M   'P 1'
#
loop_
_entity.id
_entity.type
_entity.pdbx_description
1 polymer ?
#
loop_
_entity_poly.entity_id
_entity_poly.type
_entity_poly.pdbx_seq_one_letter_code
_entity_poly.pdbx_strand_id
1 'polypeptide(L)'
;MACIRLLLITVKAFTFFHETGRDNLLHHKGQAFSTYDSDHDNKVNGNCAVIQHSAWWFTDCVFCDLNAPIIHWGHLPGGQYHIKYTEMKLRPM
;
A
#
# COMPACT_ATOMS: atom_id res chain seq x y z
N MET A 1 5.71 6.45 -22.05
CA MET A 1 4.53 5.95 -21.34
C MET A 1 5.02 5.31 -20.04
N ALA A 2 4.69 5.70 -18.83
CA ALA A 2 4.03 6.88 -18.30
C ALA A 2 4.86 7.32 -17.08
N CYS A 3 5.67 8.36 -17.23
CA CYS A 3 6.26 9.06 -16.09
C CYS A 3 5.19 10.01 -15.57
N ILE A 4 4.16 9.46 -14.93
CA ILE A 4 3.30 10.27 -14.08
C ILE A 4 4.17 10.62 -12.90
N ARG A 5 4.67 11.86 -12.89
CA ARG A 5 5.22 12.52 -11.71
C ARG A 5 4.29 12.24 -10.53
N LEU A 6 4.70 11.32 -9.66
CA LEU A 6 4.07 11.03 -8.38
C LEU A 6 4.19 12.25 -7.47
N LEU A 7 3.35 13.25 -7.69
CA LEU A 7 3.05 14.27 -6.70
C LEU A 7 1.83 13.78 -5.93
N LEU A 8 2.11 13.30 -4.72
CA LEU A 8 1.13 13.17 -3.63
C LEU A 8 -0.01 12.20 -3.89
N ILE A 9 0.29 10.90 -3.90
CA ILE A 9 -0.71 9.91 -3.47
C ILE A 9 -0.79 10.00 -1.94
N THR A 10 -1.38 11.06 -1.40
CA THR A 10 -1.93 11.03 -0.04
C THR A 10 -3.20 10.19 -0.10
N VAL A 11 -3.08 8.85 -0.05
CA VAL A 11 -4.26 8.05 0.31
C VAL A 11 -4.56 8.38 1.76
N LYS A 12 -5.44 9.35 1.97
CA LYS A 12 -6.17 9.39 3.23
C LYS A 12 -7.09 8.18 3.19
N ALA A 13 -6.63 7.06 3.75
CA ALA A 13 -7.54 6.02 4.18
C ALA A 13 -8.48 6.71 5.16
N PHE A 14 -9.68 7.06 4.68
CA PHE A 14 -10.70 7.76 5.47
C PHE A 14 -11.31 6.72 6.41
N THR A 15 -10.50 6.21 7.32
CA THR A 15 -11.00 5.44 8.45
C THR A 15 -11.60 6.47 9.40
N PHE A 16 -12.79 6.18 9.90
CA PHE A 16 -13.59 7.08 10.76
C PHE A 16 -12.96 7.27 12.16
N PHE A 17 -11.63 7.20 12.24
CA PHE A 17 -10.80 7.48 13.40
C PHE A 17 -9.90 8.67 13.05
N HIS A 18 -10.49 9.86 13.09
CA HIS A 18 -9.79 11.14 12.92
C HIS A 18 -8.70 11.37 14.00
N GLU A 19 -8.58 10.46 14.99
CA GLU A 19 -7.76 10.66 16.19
C GLU A 19 -6.67 9.59 16.46
N THR A 20 -6.37 8.65 15.55
CA THR A 20 -5.27 7.69 15.76
C THR A 20 -4.26 7.65 14.61
N GLY A 21 -3.70 8.82 14.27
CA GLY A 21 -2.25 9.09 14.18
C GLY A 21 -1.27 8.14 13.47
N ARG A 22 -1.68 7.13 12.68
CA ARG A 22 -0.77 6.24 11.96
C ARG A 22 -1.22 6.05 10.52
N ASP A 23 -0.66 6.89 9.64
CA ASP A 23 -0.76 6.72 8.20
C ASP A 23 0.20 5.62 7.75
N ASN A 24 -0.33 4.41 7.60
CA ASN A 24 0.45 3.25 7.16
C ASN A 24 1.01 3.42 5.75
N LEU A 25 0.43 4.30 4.91
CA LEU A 25 0.96 4.55 3.58
C LEU A 25 2.28 5.33 3.61
N LEU A 26 2.55 6.07 4.69
CA LEU A 26 3.85 6.75 4.85
C LEU A 26 5.03 5.77 4.84
N HIS A 27 4.81 4.52 5.26
CA HIS A 27 5.82 3.48 5.18
C HIS A 27 6.26 3.20 3.73
N HIS A 28 5.35 3.40 2.78
CA HIS A 28 5.54 3.14 1.35
C HIS A 28 6.02 4.39 0.59
N LYS A 29 6.19 5.53 1.27
CA LYS A 29 6.59 6.79 0.64
C LYS A 29 7.99 6.67 0.03
N GLY A 30 8.09 7.05 -1.23
CA GLY A 30 9.37 7.08 -1.97
C GLY A 30 9.83 5.72 -2.48
N GLN A 31 9.05 4.65 -2.27
CA GLN A 31 9.35 3.34 -2.83
C GLN A 31 8.97 3.27 -4.31
N ALA A 32 9.69 2.43 -5.05
CA ALA A 32 9.31 2.07 -6.41
C ALA A 32 8.14 1.08 -6.40
N PHE A 33 7.41 1.03 -7.51
CA PHE A 33 6.29 0.11 -7.65
C PHE A 33 6.81 -1.26 -8.11
N SER A 34 6.43 -2.31 -7.38
CA SER A 34 6.85 -3.69 -7.61
C SER A 34 5.65 -4.56 -8.00
N THR A 35 5.92 -5.52 -8.88
CA THR A 35 4.95 -6.44 -9.48
C THR A 35 5.53 -7.85 -9.52
N TYR A 36 4.70 -8.84 -9.86
CA TYR A 36 5.14 -10.23 -9.97
C TYR A 36 6.33 -10.42 -10.91
N ASP A 37 6.35 -9.69 -12.03
CA ASP A 37 7.35 -9.77 -13.10
C ASP A 37 8.42 -8.67 -13.06
N SER A 38 8.28 -7.69 -12.16
CA SER A 38 9.25 -6.60 -11.98
C SER A 38 9.47 -6.28 -10.51
N ASP A 39 10.62 -6.68 -9.98
CA ASP A 39 11.02 -6.50 -8.59
C ASP A 39 11.82 -5.20 -8.41
N HIS A 40 11.23 -4.24 -7.70
CA HIS A 40 11.85 -2.98 -7.30
C HIS A 40 11.70 -2.73 -5.79
N ASP A 41 11.49 -3.77 -5.01
CA ASP A 41 11.35 -3.65 -3.56
C ASP A 41 12.71 -3.74 -2.87
N ASN A 42 12.75 -3.49 -1.56
CA ASN A 42 14.00 -3.46 -0.79
C ASN A 42 14.33 -4.81 -0.15
N LYS A 43 13.56 -5.87 -0.45
CA LYS A 43 13.80 -7.18 0.14
C LYS A 43 15.08 -7.78 -0.44
N VAL A 44 16.00 -8.15 0.44
CA VAL A 44 17.30 -8.71 0.03
C VAL A 44 17.15 -10.07 -0.65
N ASN A 45 16.19 -10.89 -0.22
CA ASN A 45 15.97 -12.25 -0.74
C ASN A 45 14.48 -12.50 -1.02
N GLY A 46 14.10 -12.39 -2.29
CA GLY A 46 12.75 -12.68 -2.80
C GLY A 46 11.97 -11.42 -3.17
N ASN A 47 10.86 -11.61 -3.89
CA ASN A 47 10.01 -10.53 -4.39
C ASN A 47 8.73 -10.43 -3.54
N CYS A 48 8.47 -9.27 -2.94
CA CYS A 48 7.30 -9.02 -2.11
C CYS A 48 5.99 -9.14 -2.89
N ALA A 49 5.96 -8.80 -4.18
CA ALA A 49 4.80 -8.97 -5.04
C ALA A 49 4.42 -10.44 -5.22
N VAL A 50 5.41 -11.34 -5.24
CA VAL A 50 5.18 -12.79 -5.28
C VAL A 50 4.62 -13.29 -3.94
N ILE A 51 5.14 -12.78 -2.82
CA ILE A 51 4.73 -13.19 -1.46
C ILE A 51 3.32 -12.69 -1.13
N GLN A 52 3.00 -11.45 -1.48
CA GLN A 52 1.71 -10.81 -1.19
C GLN A 52 0.65 -11.09 -2.27
N HIS A 53 1.05 -11.68 -3.40
CA HIS A 53 0.19 -11.93 -4.55
C HIS A 53 -0.52 -10.67 -5.06
N SER A 54 0.21 -9.56 -5.10
CA SER A 54 -0.30 -8.22 -5.39
C SER A 54 0.80 -7.32 -5.95
N ALA A 55 0.43 -6.10 -6.35
CA ALA A 55 1.36 -5.09 -6.83
C ALA A 55 1.23 -3.82 -6.00
N TRP A 56 2.35 -3.34 -5.47
CA TRP A 56 2.38 -2.20 -4.55
C TRP A 56 3.74 -1.51 -4.50
N TRP A 57 3.80 -0.38 -3.80
CA TRP A 57 5.03 0.30 -3.45
C TRP A 57 5.73 -0.41 -2.28
N PHE A 58 6.14 -1.67 -2.48
CA PHE A 58 6.70 -2.51 -1.42
C PHE A 58 8.00 -1.95 -0.84
N THR A 59 8.22 -2.21 0.45
CA THR A 59 9.47 -1.97 1.18
C THR A 59 10.18 -3.32 1.38
N ASP A 60 10.08 -3.91 2.57
CA ASP A 60 10.53 -5.27 2.89
C ASP A 60 9.58 -5.87 3.96
N CYS A 61 8.34 -6.28 3.66
CA CYS A 61 7.63 -6.14 2.38
C CYS A 61 6.55 -5.08 2.41
N VAL A 62 5.64 -5.17 3.39
CA VAL A 62 4.44 -4.35 3.37
C VAL A 62 3.90 -4.08 4.77
N PHE A 63 3.44 -2.85 5.00
CA PHE A 63 2.73 -2.46 6.22
C PHE A 63 1.23 -2.29 5.95
N CYS A 64 0.88 -1.89 4.73
CA CYS A 64 -0.48 -1.98 4.21
C CYS A 64 -0.51 -2.29 2.71
N ASP A 65 -1.47 -3.12 2.32
CA ASP A 65 -1.71 -3.48 0.93
C ASP A 65 -3.21 -3.50 0.64
N LEU A 66 -3.65 -2.54 -0.17
CA LEU A 66 -5.05 -2.45 -0.61
C LEU A 66 -5.33 -3.30 -1.85
N ASN A 67 -4.29 -3.79 -2.52
CA ASN A 67 -4.33 -4.61 -3.72
C ASN A 67 -4.14 -6.11 -3.42
N ALA A 68 -3.90 -6.48 -2.14
CA ALA A 68 -3.76 -7.86 -1.72
C ALA A 68 -5.09 -8.66 -1.86
N PRO A 69 -5.01 -9.98 -2.15
CA PRO A 69 -6.20 -10.84 -2.15
C PRO A 69 -6.94 -10.82 -0.80
N ILE A 70 -6.18 -10.70 0.29
CA ILE A 70 -6.69 -10.39 1.62
C ILE A 70 -6.16 -9.02 1.97
N ILE A 71 -7.01 -8.02 1.89
CA ILE A 71 -6.65 -6.63 2.19
C ILE A 71 -6.07 -6.57 3.60
N HIS A 72 -4.88 -5.97 3.70
CA HIS A 72 -4.15 -5.84 4.96
C HIS A 72 -3.91 -4.37 5.28
N TRP A 73 -4.32 -3.95 6.48
CA TRP A 73 -3.96 -2.64 7.02
C TRP A 73 -3.58 -2.76 8.49
N GLY A 74 -2.29 -2.70 8.82
CA GLY A 74 -1.76 -3.14 10.12
C GLY A 74 -2.32 -2.48 11.39
N HIS A 75 -2.99 -1.33 11.28
CA HIS A 75 -3.59 -0.63 12.44
C HIS A 75 -5.13 -0.60 12.41
N LEU A 76 -5.77 -1.23 11.44
CA LEU A 76 -7.23 -1.34 11.43
C LEU A 76 -7.66 -2.50 12.35
N PRO A 77 -8.54 -2.27 13.34
CA PRO A 77 -9.11 -3.36 14.14
C PRO A 77 -9.87 -4.31 13.21
N GLY A 78 -9.50 -5.60 13.18
CA GLY A 78 -10.06 -6.57 12.24
C GLY A 78 -9.62 -6.36 10.77
N GLY A 79 -8.61 -5.53 10.53
CA GLY A 79 -8.13 -5.10 9.23
C GLY A 79 -7.43 -6.16 8.39
N GLN A 80 -7.26 -7.38 8.90
CA GLN A 80 -6.77 -8.53 8.14
C GLN A 80 -7.90 -9.46 7.67
N TYR A 81 -9.12 -9.31 8.18
CA TYR A 81 -10.18 -10.31 7.98
C TYR A 81 -11.56 -9.73 7.63
N HIS A 82 -11.81 -8.44 7.86
CA HIS A 82 -13.15 -7.85 7.69
C HIS A 82 -13.26 -6.76 6.62
N ILE A 83 -12.20 -6.47 5.87
CA ILE A 83 -12.25 -5.47 4.81
C ILE A 83 -12.67 -6.15 3.50
N LYS A 84 -13.88 -5.84 3.04
CA LYS A 84 -14.47 -6.42 1.82
C LYS A 84 -14.24 -5.58 0.57
N TYR A 85 -13.91 -4.31 0.75
CA TYR A 85 -13.79 -3.33 -0.33
C TYR A 85 -12.82 -2.23 0.07
N THR A 86 -12.00 -1.79 -0.88
CA THR A 86 -11.03 -0.70 -0.75
C THR A 86 -11.15 0.22 -1.95
N GLU A 87 -10.97 1.53 -1.73
CA GLU A 87 -10.98 2.52 -2.79
C GLU A 87 -9.97 3.61 -2.45
N MET A 88 -9.09 3.94 -3.41
CA MET A 88 -8.17 5.07 -3.31
C MET A 88 -8.71 6.22 -4.13
N LYS A 89 -8.94 7.37 -3.48
CA LYS A 89 -9.43 8.60 -4.15
C LYS A 89 -8.37 9.68 -4.05
N LEU A 90 -8.09 10.32 -5.18
CA LEU A 90 -7.29 11.54 -5.23
C LEU A 90 -8.23 12.74 -5.30
N ARG A 91 -7.92 13.81 -4.56
CA ARG A 91 -8.56 15.11 -4.70
C ARG A 91 -7.51 16.09 -5.22
N PRO A 92 -7.74 16.78 -6.35
CA PRO A 92 -6.89 17.89 -6.77
C PRO A 92 -6.83 18.96 -5.68
N MET A 93 -5.65 19.53 -5.45
CA MET A 93 -5.46 20.64 -4.52
C MET A 93 -5.70 21.98 -5.23
#